data_AF-A0A3M1RGW3-F1
#
_entry.id   AF-A0A3M1RGW3-F1
#
_cell.length_a   1.000
_cell.length_b   1.000
_cell.length_c   1.000
_cell.angle_alpha   90.00
_cell.angle_beta   90.00
_cell.angle_gamma   90.00
#
_symmetry.space_group_name_H-M   'P 1'
#
loop_
_entity.id
_entity.type
_entity.pdbx_description
1 polymer ?
#
loop_
_entity_poly.entity_id
_entity_poly.type
_entity_poly.pdbx_seq_one_letter_code
_entity_poly.pdbx_strand_id
1 'polypeptide(L)'
;MRPAWLIILHVCILLLGGSVYGSAQTISGTVHKAGSGERLPWVAVWVEPLDSHPPFSPPAEPAVMEQRHIAFVPPLLPILVGTRVLFPNHDTVYHNIYSLSRPKQFNLGLYKPGEEKSVVFDKPGVIKVFCNIHDSMQAIILVLETPYFTVTDPQGNYTLSGFPPGTYLLRTWHKTLRGSPRRVEIGKGQKQRIDLLLSDQEQ
;
A
#
# COMPACT_ATOMS: atom_id res chain seq x y z
N MET A 1 -27.21 73.98 15.58
CA MET A 1 -26.83 72.71 16.24
C MET A 1 -27.49 71.55 15.51
N ARG A 2 -26.72 70.81 14.69
CA ARG A 2 -27.02 69.48 14.12
C ARG A 2 -25.64 68.80 13.86
N PRO A 3 -25.44 67.51 14.18
CA PRO A 3 -24.09 66.94 14.31
C PRO A 3 -23.53 66.42 12.98
N ALA A 4 -22.21 66.48 12.83
CA ALA A 4 -21.45 65.92 11.73
C ALA A 4 -21.42 64.38 11.81
N TRP A 5 -21.62 63.71 10.69
CA TRP A 5 -21.44 62.26 10.56
C TRP A 5 -19.98 61.95 10.21
N LEU A 6 -19.33 61.15 11.06
CA LEU A 6 -18.03 60.52 10.80
C LEU A 6 -18.27 59.20 10.03
N ILE A 7 -17.72 59.11 8.82
CA ILE A 7 -17.67 57.87 8.05
C ILE A 7 -16.46 57.07 8.53
N ILE A 8 -16.69 55.96 9.25
CA ILE A 8 -15.64 55.01 9.64
C ILE A 8 -15.49 54.00 8.50
N LEU A 9 -14.43 54.15 7.69
CA LEU A 9 -14.06 53.19 6.65
C LEU A 9 -13.42 51.96 7.32
N HIS A 10 -14.16 50.84 7.40
CA HIS A 10 -13.60 49.56 7.85
C HIS A 10 -12.73 48.97 6.74
N VAL A 11 -11.41 49.04 6.90
CA VAL A 11 -10.47 48.27 6.08
C VAL A 11 -10.49 46.82 6.58
N CYS A 12 -11.26 45.96 5.91
CA CYS A 12 -11.17 44.52 6.08
C CYS A 12 -9.89 44.01 5.42
N ILE A 13 -8.83 43.83 6.22
CA ILE A 13 -7.65 43.08 5.79
C ILE A 13 -8.04 41.59 5.75
N LEU A 14 -8.35 41.09 4.56
CA LEU A 14 -8.50 39.67 4.29
C LEU A 14 -7.11 39.03 4.30
N LEU A 15 -6.73 38.44 5.44
CA LEU A 15 -5.60 37.53 5.52
C LEU A 15 -5.98 36.23 4.79
N LEU A 16 -5.64 36.15 3.50
CA LEU A 16 -5.62 34.90 2.75
C LEU A 16 -4.55 34.00 3.37
N GLY A 17 -4.96 33.16 4.32
CA GLY A 17 -4.17 32.06 4.85
C GLY A 17 -3.93 31.04 3.73
N GLY A 18 -2.90 31.26 2.92
CA GLY A 18 -2.42 30.28 1.97
C GLY A 18 -1.89 29.09 2.75
N SER A 19 -2.61 27.97 2.71
CA SER A 19 -2.07 26.68 3.13
C SER A 19 -0.85 26.38 2.29
N VAL A 20 0.34 26.56 2.85
CA VAL A 20 1.59 26.09 2.26
C VAL A 20 1.59 24.58 2.41
N TYR A 21 0.85 23.89 1.55
CA TYR A 21 1.08 22.47 1.30
C TYR A 21 2.45 22.38 0.62
N GLY A 22 3.51 22.30 1.45
CA GLY A 22 4.83 21.96 0.94
C GLY A 22 4.70 20.70 0.09
N SER A 23 5.25 20.72 -1.13
CA SER A 23 5.12 19.58 -2.04
C SER A 23 5.54 18.30 -1.31
N ALA A 24 4.70 17.28 -1.37
CA ALA A 24 5.05 15.98 -0.83
C ALA A 24 6.28 15.47 -1.59
N GLN A 25 7.27 14.98 -0.86
CA GLN A 25 8.39 14.28 -1.45
C GLN A 25 7.92 12.98 -2.08
N THR A 26 8.68 12.52 -3.07
CA THR A 26 8.28 11.40 -3.91
C THR A 26 9.48 10.55 -4.27
N ILE A 27 9.34 9.23 -4.13
CA ILE A 27 10.25 8.26 -4.75
C ILE A 27 9.43 7.56 -5.84
N SER A 28 9.92 7.60 -7.07
CA SER A 28 9.24 6.97 -8.22
C SER A 28 10.24 6.18 -9.04
N GLY A 29 9.76 5.32 -9.92
CA GLY A 29 10.64 4.61 -10.84
C GLY A 29 9.96 3.41 -11.45
N THR A 30 10.77 2.52 -12.00
CA THR A 30 10.30 1.35 -12.72
C THR A 30 11.01 0.10 -12.21
N VAL A 31 10.28 -1.01 -12.12
CA VAL A 31 10.83 -2.28 -11.65
C VAL A 31 11.03 -3.22 -12.84
N HIS A 32 12.21 -3.83 -12.92
CA HIS A 32 12.59 -4.71 -14.02
C HIS A 32 13.16 -6.04 -13.53
N LYS A 33 13.01 -7.08 -14.35
CA LYS A 33 13.75 -8.32 -14.19
C LYS A 33 15.20 -8.12 -14.66
N ALA A 34 16.16 -8.48 -13.81
CA ALA A 34 17.58 -8.45 -14.15
C ALA A 34 17.87 -9.40 -15.33
N GLY A 35 18.76 -8.99 -16.23
CA GLY A 35 19.11 -9.74 -17.44
C GLY A 35 18.18 -9.47 -18.62
N SER A 36 16.86 -9.67 -18.47
CA SER A 36 15.91 -9.45 -19.57
C SER A 36 15.48 -7.99 -19.74
N GLY A 37 15.51 -7.18 -18.67
CA GLY A 37 15.00 -5.81 -18.67
C GLY A 37 13.47 -5.72 -18.71
N GLU A 38 12.77 -6.85 -18.65
CA GLU A 38 11.31 -6.95 -18.64
C GLU A 38 10.71 -6.12 -17.49
N ARG A 39 9.66 -5.34 -17.77
CA ARG A 39 8.92 -4.57 -16.76
C ARG A 39 8.08 -5.49 -15.89
N LEU A 40 8.16 -5.33 -14.58
CA LEU A 40 7.50 -6.22 -13.62
C LEU A 40 6.26 -5.56 -12.97
N PRO A 41 5.04 -5.99 -13.35
CA PRO A 41 3.84 -5.62 -12.59
C PRO A 41 3.75 -6.42 -11.30
N TRP A 42 2.82 -6.03 -10.40
CA TRP A 42 2.55 -6.76 -9.16
C TRP A 42 3.79 -6.95 -8.26
N VAL A 43 4.64 -5.94 -8.21
CA VAL A 43 5.74 -5.82 -7.23
C VAL A 43 5.29 -4.86 -6.15
N ALA A 44 5.27 -5.30 -4.89
CA ALA A 44 5.11 -4.37 -3.78
C ALA A 44 6.43 -3.63 -3.58
N VAL A 45 6.36 -2.31 -3.48
CA VAL A 45 7.50 -1.42 -3.21
C VAL A 45 7.15 -0.60 -1.98
N TRP A 46 8.05 -0.54 -0.99
CA TRP A 46 7.79 0.22 0.24
C TRP A 46 9.06 0.81 0.82
N VAL A 47 8.89 1.79 1.71
CA VAL A 47 9.98 2.40 2.48
C VAL A 47 9.78 2.19 3.97
N GLU A 48 10.79 1.64 4.62
CA GLU A 48 10.89 1.52 6.08
C GLU A 48 11.75 2.67 6.60
N PRO A 49 11.23 3.54 7.48
CA PRO A 49 12.07 4.54 8.16
C PRO A 49 13.18 3.83 8.94
N LEU A 50 14.42 4.30 8.80
CA LEU A 50 15.58 3.75 9.54
C LEU A 50 15.77 4.42 10.90
N ASP A 51 15.17 5.58 11.10
CA ASP A 51 15.11 6.25 12.39
C ASP A 51 13.94 5.71 13.21
N SER A 52 14.03 5.82 14.54
CA SER A 52 12.95 5.39 15.43
C SER A 52 11.67 6.17 15.16
N HIS A 53 10.57 5.46 14.92
CA HIS A 53 9.24 6.03 14.77
C HIS A 53 8.28 5.32 15.73
N PRO A 54 7.22 6.02 16.22
CA PRO A 54 6.16 5.32 16.92
C PRO A 54 5.49 4.30 15.99
N PRO A 55 4.93 3.20 16.54
CA PRO A 55 4.12 2.29 15.75
C PRO A 55 3.01 3.04 14.99
N PHE A 56 2.83 2.72 13.72
CA PHE A 56 1.76 3.31 12.93
C PHE A 56 0.41 2.71 13.38
N SER A 57 -0.61 3.55 13.47
CA SER A 57 -1.96 3.09 13.72
C SER A 57 -2.54 2.47 12.45
N PRO A 58 -3.15 1.27 12.51
CA PRO A 58 -3.82 0.69 11.35
C PRO A 58 -4.99 1.58 10.89
N PRO A 59 -5.31 1.61 9.60
CA PRO A 59 -6.47 2.32 9.09
C PRO A 59 -7.77 1.81 9.73
N ALA A 60 -8.71 2.72 10.00
CA ALA A 60 -10.05 2.36 10.48
C ALA A 60 -10.85 1.64 9.38
N GLU A 61 -10.70 2.12 8.14
CA GLU A 61 -11.30 1.49 6.96
C GLU A 61 -10.58 0.18 6.63
N PRO A 62 -11.32 -0.92 6.41
CA PRO A 62 -10.71 -2.17 6.06
C PRO A 62 -10.19 -2.16 4.62
N ALA A 63 -9.12 -2.91 4.38
CA ALA A 63 -8.72 -3.25 3.02
C ALA A 63 -9.66 -4.31 2.43
N VAL A 64 -9.68 -4.47 1.11
CA VAL A 64 -10.58 -5.43 0.43
C VAL A 64 -9.78 -6.32 -0.50
N MET A 65 -10.04 -7.63 -0.41
CA MET A 65 -9.63 -8.63 -1.40
C MET A 65 -10.87 -9.44 -1.80
N GLU A 66 -11.50 -9.06 -2.91
CA GLU A 66 -12.74 -9.68 -3.38
C GLU A 66 -12.51 -10.99 -4.13
N GLN A 67 -13.55 -11.81 -4.25
CA GLN A 67 -13.58 -12.94 -5.18
C GLN A 67 -14.42 -12.53 -6.38
N ARG A 68 -13.80 -12.48 -7.55
CA ARG A 68 -14.46 -12.11 -8.81
C ARG A 68 -13.78 -12.83 -9.97
N HIS A 69 -14.57 -13.38 -10.88
CA HIS A 69 -14.11 -14.15 -12.03
C HIS A 69 -13.24 -15.36 -11.63
N ILE A 70 -13.60 -16.05 -10.53
CA ILE A 70 -12.86 -17.21 -10.01
C ILE A 70 -11.39 -16.81 -9.72
N ALA A 71 -11.20 -15.62 -9.16
CA ALA A 71 -9.90 -15.08 -8.77
C ALA A 71 -10.03 -14.21 -7.52
N PHE A 72 -8.93 -14.09 -6.78
CA PHE A 72 -8.80 -13.07 -5.74
C PHE A 72 -8.32 -11.77 -6.38
N VAL A 73 -9.03 -10.67 -6.10
CA VAL A 73 -8.72 -9.35 -6.64
C VAL A 73 -8.56 -8.35 -5.49
N PRO A 74 -7.40 -7.68 -5.36
CA PRO A 74 -6.19 -7.87 -6.16
C PRO A 74 -5.43 -9.18 -5.83
N PRO A 75 -4.56 -9.68 -6.72
CA PRO A 75 -3.72 -10.86 -6.45
C PRO A 75 -2.57 -10.60 -5.46
N LEU A 76 -2.21 -9.32 -5.25
CA LEU A 76 -1.24 -8.86 -4.25
C LEU A 76 -1.84 -7.65 -3.52
N LEU A 77 -1.93 -7.76 -2.19
CA LEU A 77 -2.49 -6.74 -1.31
C LEU A 77 -1.51 -6.43 -0.16
N PRO A 78 -0.68 -5.38 -0.29
CA PRO A 78 0.08 -4.85 0.84
C PRO A 78 -0.85 -4.14 1.82
N ILE A 79 -0.66 -4.38 3.12
CA ILE A 79 -1.41 -3.75 4.21
C ILE A 79 -0.49 -3.41 5.37
N LEU A 80 -0.89 -2.46 6.21
CA LEU A 80 -0.23 -2.20 7.49
C LEU A 80 -0.62 -3.27 8.53
N VAL A 81 0.29 -3.67 9.40
CA VAL A 81 -0.02 -4.49 10.59
C VAL A 81 -1.21 -3.90 11.35
N GLY A 82 -2.13 -4.77 11.77
CA GLY A 82 -3.39 -4.42 12.45
C GLY A 82 -4.56 -4.18 11.49
N THR A 83 -4.32 -4.11 10.17
CA THR A 83 -5.39 -3.88 9.19
C THR A 83 -6.38 -5.06 9.15
N ARG A 84 -7.68 -4.73 9.10
CA ARG A 84 -8.75 -5.68 8.79
C ARG A 84 -8.92 -5.78 7.28
N VAL A 85 -9.00 -7.00 6.75
CA VAL A 85 -9.30 -7.25 5.33
C VAL A 85 -10.68 -7.88 5.20
N LEU A 86 -11.51 -7.31 4.32
CA LEU A 86 -12.77 -7.90 3.88
C LEU A 86 -12.56 -8.77 2.65
N PHE A 87 -13.33 -9.85 2.58
CA PHE A 87 -13.35 -10.78 1.47
C PHE A 87 -14.78 -10.98 0.95
N PRO A 88 -15.32 -10.03 0.19
CA PRO A 88 -16.63 -10.16 -0.42
C PRO A 88 -16.59 -11.14 -1.61
N ASN A 89 -17.60 -12.00 -1.70
CA ASN A 89 -17.79 -12.89 -2.83
C ASN A 89 -18.70 -12.23 -3.88
N HIS A 90 -18.10 -11.76 -4.97
CA HIS A 90 -18.79 -11.16 -6.12
C HIS A 90 -18.96 -12.13 -7.31
N ASP A 91 -18.61 -13.41 -7.13
CA ASP A 91 -18.91 -14.46 -8.10
C ASP A 91 -20.33 -15.01 -7.90
N THR A 92 -20.77 -15.87 -8.82
CA THR A 92 -22.06 -16.58 -8.76
C THR A 92 -21.94 -17.98 -8.12
N VAL A 93 -20.75 -18.33 -7.64
CA VAL A 93 -20.45 -19.62 -7.00
C VAL A 93 -20.04 -19.43 -5.54
N TYR A 94 -20.07 -20.51 -4.77
CA TYR A 94 -19.50 -20.50 -3.43
C TYR A 94 -17.99 -20.34 -3.51
N HIS A 95 -17.39 -19.77 -2.46
CA HIS A 95 -15.93 -19.73 -2.29
C HIS A 95 -15.55 -20.04 -0.85
N ASN A 96 -14.30 -20.45 -0.69
CA ASN A 96 -13.64 -20.56 0.60
C ASN A 96 -12.40 -19.68 0.59
N ILE A 97 -11.98 -19.26 1.78
CA ILE A 97 -10.70 -18.58 1.95
C ILE A 97 -10.00 -19.16 3.16
N TYR A 98 -8.76 -19.57 2.93
CA TYR A 98 -7.91 -20.06 4.00
C TYR A 98 -6.45 -19.66 3.78
N SER A 99 -5.68 -19.70 4.88
CA SER A 99 -4.23 -19.62 4.85
C SER A 99 -3.62 -20.56 5.89
N LEU A 100 -2.50 -21.17 5.50
CA LEU A 100 -1.62 -21.94 6.38
C LEU A 100 -0.33 -21.18 6.72
N SER A 101 -0.24 -19.90 6.35
CA SER A 101 0.97 -19.10 6.53
C SER A 101 1.24 -18.84 8.00
N ARG A 102 2.50 -18.99 8.44
CA ARG A 102 2.90 -18.83 9.84
C ARG A 102 2.45 -17.51 10.50
N PRO A 103 2.51 -16.33 9.85
CA PRO A 103 2.11 -15.09 10.51
C PRO A 103 0.60 -15.03 10.80
N LYS A 104 -0.24 -15.70 10.00
CA LYS A 104 -1.69 -15.77 10.20
C LYS A 104 -2.28 -17.01 9.53
N GLN A 105 -2.67 -18.01 10.33
CA GLN A 105 -3.46 -19.14 9.87
C GLN A 105 -4.94 -18.89 10.09
N PHE A 106 -5.78 -19.25 9.12
CA PHE A 106 -7.24 -19.09 9.21
C PHE A 106 -7.95 -19.95 8.16
N ASN A 107 -9.22 -20.24 8.39
CA ASN A 107 -10.14 -20.80 7.39
C ASN A 107 -11.53 -20.21 7.64
N LEU A 108 -12.12 -19.58 6.62
CA LEU A 108 -13.38 -18.85 6.72
C LEU A 108 -14.63 -19.71 6.44
N GLY A 109 -14.43 -20.98 6.09
CA GLY A 109 -15.49 -21.88 5.60
C GLY A 109 -15.94 -21.52 4.18
N LEU A 110 -16.83 -22.33 3.61
CA LEU A 110 -17.50 -22.01 2.34
C LEU A 110 -18.59 -20.97 2.59
N TYR A 111 -18.74 -20.01 1.68
CA TYR A 111 -19.80 -19.01 1.72
C TYR A 111 -20.30 -18.62 0.33
N LYS A 112 -21.57 -18.23 0.26
CA LYS A 112 -22.34 -18.06 -0.98
C LYS A 112 -22.06 -16.69 -1.65
N PRO A 113 -22.48 -16.51 -2.91
CA PRO A 113 -22.49 -15.20 -3.57
C PRO A 113 -23.11 -14.08 -2.73
N GLY A 114 -22.47 -12.92 -2.73
CA GLY A 114 -22.92 -11.73 -1.99
C GLY A 114 -22.62 -11.72 -0.49
N GLU A 115 -22.09 -12.81 0.08
CA GLU A 115 -21.59 -12.81 1.46
C GLU A 115 -20.16 -12.29 1.53
N GLU A 116 -19.80 -11.72 2.67
CA GLU A 116 -18.44 -11.31 2.99
C GLU A 116 -18.00 -11.86 4.36
N LYS A 117 -16.70 -12.06 4.49
CA LYS A 117 -16.04 -12.39 5.76
C LYS A 117 -14.80 -11.53 5.93
N SER A 118 -14.24 -11.49 7.14
CA SER A 118 -13.08 -10.64 7.42
C SER A 118 -12.05 -11.29 8.34
N VAL A 119 -10.81 -10.81 8.23
CA VAL A 119 -9.67 -11.22 9.06
C VAL A 119 -8.84 -9.98 9.42
N VAL A 120 -8.40 -9.87 10.68
CA VAL A 120 -7.43 -8.86 11.13
C VAL A 120 -6.02 -9.45 11.08
N PHE A 121 -5.07 -8.72 10.49
CA PHE A 121 -3.69 -9.16 10.28
C PHE A 121 -2.72 -8.47 11.24
N ASP A 122 -2.43 -9.11 12.35
CA ASP A 122 -1.74 -8.57 13.53
C ASP A 122 -0.23 -8.83 13.56
N LYS A 123 0.33 -9.51 12.56
CA LYS A 123 1.76 -9.85 12.48
C LYS A 123 2.31 -9.58 11.09
N PRO A 124 3.51 -8.97 10.98
CA PRO A 124 4.13 -8.72 9.70
C PRO A 124 4.50 -10.03 9.00
N GLY A 125 4.54 -9.99 7.67
CA GLY A 125 4.97 -11.11 6.84
C GLY A 125 4.06 -11.38 5.64
N VAL A 126 4.43 -12.43 4.91
CA VAL A 126 3.73 -12.86 3.69
C VAL A 126 2.66 -13.88 4.04
N ILE A 127 1.41 -13.59 3.67
CA ILE A 127 0.27 -14.51 3.81
C ILE A 127 -0.16 -14.96 2.42
N LYS A 128 -0.04 -16.26 2.16
CA LYS A 128 -0.63 -16.91 0.98
C LYS A 128 -2.09 -17.23 1.25
N VAL A 129 -2.97 -16.76 0.40
CA VAL A 129 -4.43 -16.93 0.50
C VAL A 129 -4.88 -17.89 -0.59
N PHE A 130 -5.75 -18.84 -0.25
CA PHE A 130 -6.20 -19.90 -1.15
C PHE A 130 -7.71 -20.13 -1.06
N CYS A 131 -8.29 -20.72 -2.12
CA CYS A 131 -9.63 -21.30 -2.12
C CYS A 131 -9.54 -22.83 -2.18
N ASN A 132 -10.36 -23.55 -1.41
CA ASN A 132 -10.28 -25.02 -1.31
C ASN A 132 -11.03 -25.79 -2.40
N ILE A 133 -11.82 -25.10 -3.24
CA ILE A 133 -12.59 -25.70 -4.34
C ILE A 133 -12.11 -25.25 -5.73
N HIS A 134 -11.24 -24.23 -5.80
CA HIS A 134 -10.69 -23.70 -7.04
C HIS A 134 -9.16 -23.61 -6.90
N ASP A 135 -8.45 -24.66 -7.32
CA ASP A 135 -6.99 -24.80 -7.09
C ASP A 135 -6.15 -23.65 -7.67
N SER A 136 -6.65 -22.96 -8.69
CA SER A 136 -5.98 -21.81 -9.32
C SER A 136 -6.13 -20.51 -8.52
N MET A 137 -7.10 -20.41 -7.62
CA MET A 137 -7.36 -19.22 -6.84
C MET A 137 -6.34 -19.07 -5.71
N GLN A 138 -5.40 -18.17 -5.92
CA GLN A 138 -4.40 -17.80 -4.93
C GLN A 138 -4.09 -16.31 -4.97
N ALA A 139 -3.79 -15.73 -3.82
CA ALA A 139 -3.33 -14.36 -3.68
C ALA A 139 -2.32 -14.22 -2.55
N ILE A 140 -1.74 -13.03 -2.45
CA ILE A 140 -0.80 -12.67 -1.40
C ILE A 140 -1.31 -11.45 -0.67
N ILE A 141 -1.33 -11.53 0.66
CA ILE A 141 -1.40 -10.37 1.54
C ILE A 141 0.01 -10.15 2.10
N LEU A 142 0.57 -8.97 1.87
CA LEU A 142 1.87 -8.58 2.40
C LEU A 142 1.64 -7.64 3.59
N VAL A 143 1.82 -8.16 4.80
CA VAL A 143 1.63 -7.38 6.03
C VAL A 143 2.93 -6.66 6.38
N LEU A 144 2.91 -5.33 6.31
CA LEU A 144 4.05 -4.43 6.47
C LEU A 144 3.96 -3.64 7.77
N GLU A 145 5.10 -3.20 8.30
CA GLU A 145 5.19 -2.34 9.50
C GLU A 145 5.17 -0.85 9.17
N THR A 146 4.98 -0.49 7.91
CA THR A 146 4.95 0.89 7.39
C THR A 146 3.71 1.07 6.52
N PRO A 147 3.06 2.25 6.54
CA PRO A 147 1.97 2.58 5.61
C PRO A 147 2.50 3.06 4.25
N TYR A 148 3.81 3.22 4.09
CA TYR A 148 4.42 3.82 2.90
C TYR A 148 4.76 2.76 1.86
N PHE A 149 3.73 2.25 1.20
CA PHE A 149 3.85 1.22 0.18
C PHE A 149 3.01 1.51 -1.06
N THR A 150 3.37 0.86 -2.16
CA THR A 150 2.62 0.85 -3.41
C THR A 150 2.82 -0.50 -4.10
N VAL A 151 2.00 -0.79 -5.11
CA VAL A 151 2.21 -1.92 -6.03
C VAL A 151 2.52 -1.35 -7.42
N THR A 152 3.38 -2.01 -8.19
CA THR A 152 3.66 -1.59 -9.57
C THR A 152 2.46 -1.81 -10.49
N ASP A 153 2.29 -0.88 -11.43
CA ASP A 153 1.28 -0.97 -12.49
C ASP A 153 1.66 -2.01 -13.57
N PRO A 154 0.80 -2.26 -14.58
CA PRO A 154 1.10 -3.19 -15.69
C PRO A 154 2.37 -2.86 -16.49
N GLN A 155 2.86 -1.62 -16.41
CA GLN A 155 4.09 -1.14 -17.06
C GLN A 155 5.29 -1.13 -16.09
N GLY A 156 5.13 -1.69 -14.89
CA GLY A 156 6.16 -1.78 -13.87
C GLY A 156 6.48 -0.45 -13.18
N ASN A 157 5.66 0.58 -13.34
CA ASN A 157 5.90 1.88 -12.69
C ASN A 157 5.40 1.86 -11.25
N TYR A 158 6.10 2.59 -10.38
CA TYR A 158 5.67 2.81 -9.00
C TYR A 158 5.89 4.27 -8.58
N THR A 159 5.12 4.72 -7.59
CA THR A 159 5.29 6.02 -6.95
C THR A 159 4.94 5.90 -5.47
N LEU A 160 5.88 6.29 -4.61
CA LEU A 160 5.71 6.44 -3.17
C LEU A 160 5.64 7.93 -2.85
N SER A 161 4.68 8.33 -2.03
CA SER A 161 4.54 9.68 -1.48
C SER A 161 3.87 9.63 -0.10
N GLY A 162 3.69 10.77 0.57
CA GLY A 162 2.95 10.83 1.84
C GLY A 162 3.72 10.37 3.08
N PHE A 163 5.05 10.24 2.98
CA PHE A 163 5.95 9.97 4.11
C PHE A 163 6.72 11.24 4.50
N PRO A 164 7.26 11.38 5.73
CA PRO A 164 8.10 12.51 6.17
C PRO A 164 9.51 12.53 5.56
N PRO A 165 10.24 13.67 5.57
CA PRO A 165 11.63 13.69 5.13
C PRO A 165 12.48 12.87 6.09
N GLY A 166 13.52 12.21 5.59
CA GLY A 166 14.38 11.37 6.43
C GLY A 166 15.09 10.28 5.65
N THR A 167 15.62 9.31 6.39
CA THR A 167 16.32 8.17 5.80
C THR A 167 15.50 6.90 5.89
N TYR A 168 15.43 6.19 4.76
CA TYR A 168 14.60 5.01 4.58
C TYR A 168 15.39 3.85 4.00
N LEU A 169 14.86 2.64 4.20
CA LEU A 169 15.20 1.44 3.47
C LEU A 169 14.10 1.15 2.45
N LEU A 170 14.40 1.36 1.17
CA LEU A 170 13.54 1.02 0.04
C LEU A 170 13.65 -0.48 -0.22
N ARG A 171 12.51 -1.16 -0.23
CA ARG A 171 12.41 -2.61 -0.39
C ARG A 171 11.39 -3.00 -1.45
N THR A 172 11.53 -4.24 -1.92
CA THR A 172 10.59 -4.86 -2.86
C THR A 172 10.18 -6.25 -2.41
N TRP A 173 8.99 -6.66 -2.84
CA TRP A 173 8.52 -8.04 -2.72
C TRP A 173 7.90 -8.47 -4.04
N HIS A 174 8.34 -9.62 -4.52
CA HIS A 174 7.81 -10.29 -5.69
C HIS A 174 7.70 -11.79 -5.42
N LYS A 175 6.74 -12.46 -6.06
CA LYS A 175 6.41 -13.87 -5.81
C LYS A 175 7.65 -14.78 -5.93
N THR A 176 8.48 -14.55 -6.94
CA THR A 176 9.63 -15.42 -7.27
C THR A 176 10.96 -14.69 -7.29
N LEU A 177 10.97 -13.38 -7.53
CA LEU A 177 12.19 -12.60 -7.72
C LEU A 177 12.57 -11.85 -6.45
N ARG A 178 13.83 -11.46 -6.32
CA ARG A 178 14.39 -10.76 -5.17
C ARG A 178 15.10 -9.48 -5.61
N GLY A 179 14.93 -8.41 -4.85
CA GLY A 179 15.70 -7.18 -5.00
C GLY A 179 16.47 -6.88 -3.72
N SER A 180 17.62 -6.25 -3.85
CA SER A 180 18.41 -5.82 -2.70
C SER A 180 17.78 -4.57 -2.08
N PRO A 181 17.63 -4.50 -0.74
CA PRO A 181 17.23 -3.27 -0.08
C PRO A 181 18.18 -2.11 -0.38
N ARG A 182 17.64 -0.90 -0.58
CA ARG A 182 18.43 0.30 -0.89
C ARG A 182 18.18 1.38 0.16
N ARG A 183 19.25 1.90 0.78
CA ARG A 183 19.15 3.09 1.63
C ARG A 183 18.87 4.31 0.76
N VAL A 184 17.88 5.11 1.13
CA VAL A 184 17.46 6.32 0.43
C VAL A 184 17.27 7.44 1.45
N GLU A 185 17.90 8.59 1.20
CA GLU A 185 17.67 9.81 1.96
C GLU A 185 16.85 10.77 1.10
N ILE A 186 15.77 11.32 1.66
CA ILE A 186 14.91 12.25 0.94
C ILE A 186 14.56 13.47 1.79
N GLY A 187 14.83 14.65 1.24
CA GLY A 187 14.49 15.93 1.84
C GLY A 187 13.06 16.38 1.56
N LYS A 188 12.63 17.45 2.24
CA LYS A 188 11.30 18.06 2.06
C LYS A 188 11.09 18.48 0.60
N GLY A 189 10.01 18.00 -0.01
CA GLY A 189 9.65 18.32 -1.40
C GLY A 189 10.57 17.74 -2.48
N GLN A 190 11.56 16.93 -2.11
CA GLN A 190 12.43 16.29 -3.09
C GLN A 190 11.68 15.22 -3.89
N LYS A 191 12.03 15.10 -5.16
CA LYS A 191 11.57 14.01 -6.03
C LYS A 191 12.79 13.21 -6.46
N GLN A 192 12.76 11.92 -6.24
CA GLN A 192 13.82 11.01 -6.65
C GLN A 192 13.27 9.94 -7.59
N ARG A 193 14.02 9.66 -8.65
CA ARG A 193 13.76 8.54 -9.55
C ARG A 193 14.74 7.41 -9.24
N ILE A 194 14.22 6.22 -8.93
CA ILE A 194 14.99 5.03 -8.59
C ILE A 194 14.40 3.85 -9.35
N ASP A 195 15.11 3.36 -10.36
CA ASP A 195 14.73 2.13 -11.04
C ASP A 195 15.28 0.92 -10.27
N LEU A 196 14.48 -0.14 -10.17
CA LEU A 196 14.74 -1.30 -9.31
C LEU A 196 14.90 -2.56 -10.17
N LEU A 197 15.88 -3.39 -9.83
CA LEU A 197 16.16 -4.65 -10.51
C LEU A 197 15.91 -5.82 -9.56
N LEU A 198 15.20 -6.83 -10.06
CA LEU A 198 14.91 -8.06 -9.34
C LEU A 198 15.48 -9.27 -10.08
N SER A 199 16.11 -10.21 -9.37
CA SER A 199 16.75 -11.43 -9.91
C SER A 199 16.13 -12.70 -9.33
N ASP A 200 16.43 -13.84 -9.96
CA ASP A 200 15.88 -15.15 -9.57
C ASP A 200 16.45 -15.70 -8.24
N GLN A 201 17.57 -15.19 -7.69
CA GLN A 201 18.10 -15.50 -6.34
C GLN A 201 19.09 -14.43 -5.81
N GLU A 202 19.30 -14.45 -4.48
CA GLU A 202 20.07 -13.55 -3.61
C GLU A 202 21.56 -13.43 -4.01
N GLN A 203 22.06 -12.18 -4.07
CA GLN A 203 23.48 -11.91 -3.82
C GLN A 203 23.63 -11.58 -2.33
#